data_AF-A0AAE0W2H6-F1
#
_entry.id   AF-A0AAE0W2H6-F1
#
_cell.length_a   1.000
_cell.length_b   1.000
_cell.length_c   1.000
_cell.angle_alpha   90.00
_cell.angle_beta   90.00
_cell.angle_gamma   90.00
#
_symmetry.space_group_name_H-M   'P 1'
#
loop_
_entity.id
_entity.type
_entity.pdbx_description
1 polymer ?
#
loop_
_entity_poly.entity_id
_entity_poly.type
_entity_poly.pdbx_seq_one_letter_code
_entity_poly.pdbx_strand_id
1 'polypeptide(L)'
;MKYEDVKLLVTLLILIYVQMFNVTNGSMFDVTNGSMFDVTNGSMFDVTNGSMFDVTNGSMFDVTNGSKFDVTNGSMFDVTNASKFDVTNGPMFDVTNGSMFDVTNGSMLM
;
A
#
# COMPACT_ATOMS: atom_id res chain seq x y z
N MET A 1 7.41 17.33 26.76
CA MET A 1 7.30 16.21 25.81
C MET A 1 8.56 15.37 25.99
N LYS A 2 8.46 14.06 26.25
CA LYS A 2 9.65 13.21 26.41
C LYS A 2 10.31 13.02 25.05
N TYR A 3 11.60 12.67 25.03
CA TYR A 3 12.36 12.44 23.80
C TYR A 3 11.67 11.41 22.88
N GLU A 4 11.13 10.34 23.45
CA GLU A 4 10.39 9.32 22.71
C GLU A 4 9.11 9.86 22.07
N ASP A 5 8.40 10.77 22.75
CA ASP A 5 7.18 11.39 22.22
C ASP A 5 7.51 12.29 21.01
N VAL A 6 8.64 13.02 21.07
CA VAL A 6 9.12 13.87 19.96
C VAL A 6 9.57 13.00 18.78
N LYS A 7 10.30 11.92 19.05
CA LYS A 7 10.81 11.00 18.02
C LYS A 7 9.67 10.30 17.27
N LEU A 8 8.62 9.89 18.00
CA LEU A 8 7.43 9.31 17.41
C LEU A 8 6.70 10.34 16.54
N LEU A 9 6.53 11.58 17.03
CA LEU A 9 5.87 12.64 16.28
C LEU A 9 6.60 12.98 14.98
N VAL A 10 7.93 13.09 15.03
CA VAL A 10 8.76 13.34 13.84
C VAL A 10 8.66 12.18 12.84
N THR A 11 8.66 10.94 13.33
CA THR A 11 8.51 9.76 12.47
C THR A 11 7.14 9.74 11.79
N LEU A 12 6.06 10.05 12.52
CA LEU A 12 4.71 10.16 11.97
C LEU A 12 4.59 11.30 10.95
N LEU A 13 5.18 12.46 11.24
CA LEU A 13 5.21 13.59 10.28
C LEU A 13 5.95 13.24 8.99
N ILE A 14 7.04 12.48 9.09
CA ILE A 14 7.76 11.99 7.92
C ILE A 14 6.86 11.06 7.12
N LEU A 15 6.22 10.07 7.76
CA LEU A 15 5.31 9.11 7.12
C LEU A 15 4.15 9.80 6.36
N ILE A 16 3.66 10.94 6.85
CA ILE A 16 2.61 11.72 6.19
C ILE A 16 3.08 12.35 4.85
N TYR A 17 4.38 12.60 4.67
CA TYR A 17 4.96 13.28 3.49
C TYR A 17 6.24 12.61 2.95
N VAL A 18 6.18 11.32 2.61
CA VAL A 18 7.36 10.57 2.14
C VAL A 18 7.46 10.54 0.61
N GLN A 19 8.62 10.89 0.04
CA GLN A 19 8.87 10.67 -1.40
C GLN A 19 9.18 9.21 -1.72
N MET A 20 10.00 8.53 -0.90
CA MET A 20 10.36 7.13 -1.07
C MET A 20 10.45 6.40 0.27
N PHE A 21 9.84 5.23 0.35
CA PHE A 21 9.85 4.39 1.54
C PHE A 21 10.17 2.94 1.16
N ASN A 22 11.13 2.33 1.87
CA ASN A 22 11.44 0.92 1.73
C ASN A 22 11.38 0.24 3.10
N VAL A 23 10.59 -0.82 3.21
CA VAL A 23 10.43 -1.60 4.44
C VAL A 23 10.59 -3.08 4.18
N THR A 24 11.54 -3.68 4.89
CA THR A 24 11.72 -5.13 4.87
C THR A 24 10.65 -5.83 5.72
N ASN A 25 10.34 -5.32 6.91
CA ASN A 25 9.32 -5.86 7.81
C ASN A 25 8.54 -4.73 8.49
N GLY A 26 7.24 -4.70 8.27
CA GLY A 26 6.37 -3.61 8.65
C GLY A 26 5.03 -4.07 9.19
N SER A 27 4.60 -3.54 10.33
CA SER A 27 3.32 -3.94 10.93
C SER A 27 2.16 -3.01 10.56
N MET A 28 2.36 -1.69 10.60
CA MET A 28 1.29 -0.72 10.36
C MET A 28 1.88 0.61 9.87
N PHE A 29 1.34 1.12 8.77
CA PHE A 29 1.67 2.45 8.25
C PHE A 29 0.42 3.16 7.75
N ASP A 30 0.39 4.47 7.96
CA ASP A 30 -0.58 5.40 7.40
C ASP A 30 0.21 6.49 6.66
N VAL A 31 -0.14 6.70 5.39
CA VAL A 31 0.52 7.66 4.51
C VAL A 31 -0.53 8.50 3.81
N THR A 32 -0.53 9.81 4.07
CA THR A 32 -1.41 10.73 3.33
C THR A 32 -0.91 10.98 1.91
N ASN A 33 0.38 11.24 1.74
CA ASN A 33 0.99 11.45 0.43
C ASN A 33 2.34 10.74 0.34
N GLY A 34 2.49 9.88 -0.66
CA GLY A 34 3.81 9.44 -1.07
C GLY A 34 3.93 9.10 -2.54
N SER A 35 5.17 8.96 -3.00
CA SER A 35 5.42 8.69 -4.42
C SER A 35 5.74 7.22 -4.65
N MET A 36 6.63 6.63 -3.85
CA MET A 36 7.07 5.24 -4.04
C MET A 36 7.17 4.48 -2.73
N PHE A 37 6.57 3.29 -2.70
CA PHE A 37 6.60 2.34 -1.59
C PHE A 37 7.06 0.98 -2.07
N ASP A 38 8.08 0.43 -1.40
CA ASP A 38 8.56 -0.94 -1.58
C ASP A 38 8.49 -1.66 -0.23
N VAL A 39 7.68 -2.72 -0.15
CA VAL A 39 7.44 -3.47 1.09
C VAL A 39 7.65 -4.95 0.83
N THR A 40 8.66 -5.54 1.50
CA THR A 40 8.89 -6.98 1.41
C THR A 40 7.87 -7.76 2.24
N ASN A 41 7.66 -7.40 3.50
CA ASN A 41 6.65 -8.02 4.37
C ASN A 41 5.87 -6.95 5.13
N GLY A 42 4.57 -6.92 4.91
CA GLY A 42 3.67 -5.91 5.43
C GLY A 42 2.33 -6.48 5.91
N SER A 43 1.85 -6.09 7.09
CA SER A 43 0.52 -6.52 7.53
C SER A 43 -0.59 -5.52 7.24
N MET A 44 -0.43 -4.22 7.51
CA MET A 44 -1.49 -3.22 7.32
C MET A 44 -0.93 -1.90 6.79
N PHE A 45 -1.48 -1.43 5.68
CA PHE A 45 -1.11 -0.15 5.06
C PHE A 45 -2.37 0.58 4.62
N ASP A 46 -2.46 1.86 5.00
CA ASP A 46 -3.47 2.79 4.49
C ASP A 46 -2.73 3.92 3.77
N VAL A 47 -3.05 4.13 2.50
CA VAL A 47 -2.49 5.24 1.72
C VAL A 47 -3.59 6.05 1.04
N THR A 48 -3.64 7.35 1.32
CA THR A 48 -4.60 8.23 0.65
C THR A 48 -4.16 8.54 -0.79
N ASN A 49 -2.91 8.97 -0.99
CA ASN A 49 -2.38 9.27 -2.32
C ASN A 49 -0.99 8.66 -2.50
N GLY A 50 -0.88 7.75 -3.46
CA GLY A 50 0.37 7.15 -3.88
C GLY A 50 0.58 7.21 -5.39
N SER A 51 1.82 7.07 -5.85
CA SER A 51 2.06 6.87 -7.28
C SER A 51 2.37 5.41 -7.59
N MET A 52 3.31 4.79 -6.88
CA MET A 52 3.73 3.42 -7.12
C MET A 52 3.90 2.63 -5.82
N PHE A 53 3.36 1.42 -5.80
CA PHE A 53 3.49 0.46 -4.71
C PHE A 53 3.95 -0.88 -5.24
N ASP A 54 4.97 -1.43 -4.61
CA ASP A 54 5.43 -2.80 -4.80
C ASP A 54 5.39 -3.51 -3.44
N VAL A 55 4.65 -4.62 -3.38
CA VAL A 55 4.48 -5.41 -2.17
C VAL A 55 4.76 -6.88 -2.48
N THR A 56 5.80 -7.43 -1.86
CA THR A 56 6.09 -8.86 -2.01
C THR A 56 5.12 -9.72 -1.19
N ASN A 57 4.95 -9.42 0.10
CA ASN A 57 4.01 -10.12 0.99
C ASN A 57 3.20 -9.10 1.79
N GLY A 58 1.90 -9.04 1.54
CA GLY A 58 0.97 -8.09 2.14
C GLY A 58 -0.24 -8.76 2.78
N SER A 59 -0.74 -8.30 3.91
CA SER A 59 -2.04 -8.80 4.43
C SER A 59 -3.21 -7.90 4.07
N MET A 60 -3.17 -6.63 4.45
CA MET A 60 -4.24 -5.66 4.22
C MET A 60 -3.69 -4.34 3.71
N PHE A 61 -4.23 -3.87 2.58
CA PHE A 61 -3.90 -2.59 1.98
C PHE A 61 -5.18 -1.87 1.58
N ASP A 62 -5.31 -0.63 2.00
CA ASP A 62 -6.35 0.29 1.53
C ASP A 62 -5.67 1.46 0.84
N VAL A 63 -5.98 1.68 -0.44
CA VAL A 63 -5.46 2.83 -1.17
C VAL A 63 -6.57 3.60 -1.87
N THR A 64 -6.74 4.88 -1.49
CA THR A 64 -7.75 5.74 -2.12
C THR A 64 -7.35 6.13 -3.54
N ASN A 65 -6.13 6.62 -3.75
CA ASN A 65 -5.64 7.02 -5.07
C ASN A 65 -4.23 6.49 -5.31
N GLY A 66 -4.07 5.68 -6.35
CA GLY A 66 -2.78 5.23 -6.84
C GLY A 66 -2.66 5.27 -8.36
N SER A 67 -1.42 5.34 -8.86
CA SER A 67 -1.20 5.11 -10.28
C SER A 67 -0.94 3.63 -10.56
N LYS A 68 -0.02 2.99 -9.82
CA LYS A 68 0.37 1.60 -10.06
C LYS A 68 0.53 0.81 -8.76
N PHE A 69 0.03 -0.41 -8.78
CA PHE A 69 0.19 -1.40 -7.72
C PHE A 69 0.68 -2.71 -8.31
N ASP A 70 1.73 -3.26 -7.72
CA ASP A 70 2.19 -4.62 -7.96
C ASP A 70 2.24 -5.36 -6.62
N VAL A 71 1.57 -6.52 -6.57
CA VAL A 71 1.54 -7.37 -5.39
C VAL A 71 1.88 -8.80 -5.79
N THR A 72 2.93 -9.36 -5.19
CA THR A 72 3.25 -10.78 -5.41
C THR A 72 2.33 -11.70 -4.60
N ASN A 73 2.25 -11.50 -3.28
CA ASN A 73 1.35 -12.24 -2.41
C ASN A 73 0.60 -11.28 -1.50
N GLY A 74 -0.72 -11.35 -1.46
CA GLY A 74 -1.40 -10.82 -0.30
C GLY A 74 -2.82 -11.29 -0.07
N SER A 75 -3.44 -10.84 1.03
CA SER A 75 -4.76 -11.34 1.43
C SER A 75 -5.95 -10.47 1.00
N MET A 76 -5.89 -9.16 1.27
CA MET A 76 -7.00 -8.25 1.04
C MET A 76 -6.46 -6.89 0.57
N PHE A 77 -6.95 -6.41 -0.57
CA PHE A 77 -6.65 -5.08 -1.09
C PHE A 77 -7.96 -4.40 -1.47
N ASP A 78 -8.11 -3.16 -1.03
CA ASP A 78 -9.15 -2.25 -1.47
C ASP A 78 -8.47 -1.06 -2.15
N VAL A 79 -8.83 -0.80 -3.40
CA VAL A 79 -8.30 0.32 -4.16
C VAL A 79 -9.44 1.12 -4.77
N THR A 80 -9.62 2.37 -4.34
CA THR A 80 -10.70 3.18 -4.89
C THR A 80 -10.38 3.67 -6.31
N ASN A 81 -9.15 4.15 -6.55
CA ASN A 81 -8.70 4.61 -7.87
C ASN A 81 -7.29 4.11 -8.19
N ALA A 82 -7.15 3.29 -9.23
CA ALA A 82 -5.85 2.85 -9.76
C ALA A 82 -5.78 2.93 -11.29
N SER A 83 -4.67 3.40 -11.85
CA SER A 83 -4.47 3.27 -13.31
C SER A 83 -4.01 1.86 -13.70
N LYS A 84 -3.27 1.17 -12.82
CA LYS A 84 -2.79 -0.20 -13.01
C LYS A 84 -2.77 -0.92 -11.67
N PHE A 85 -3.26 -2.15 -11.68
CA PHE A 85 -3.23 -3.02 -10.52
C PHE A 85 -2.95 -4.45 -10.97
N ASP A 86 -1.79 -4.96 -10.59
CA ASP A 86 -1.31 -6.29 -10.95
C ASP A 86 -1.11 -7.10 -9.66
N VAL A 87 -1.69 -8.31 -9.62
CA VAL A 87 -1.53 -9.22 -8.47
C VAL A 87 -1.29 -10.65 -8.91
N THR A 88 -0.27 -11.28 -8.31
CA THR A 88 0.04 -12.68 -8.57
C THR A 88 -0.80 -13.64 -7.72
N ASN A 89 -0.83 -13.48 -6.38
CA ASN A 89 -1.55 -14.39 -5.48
C ASN A 89 -2.35 -13.66 -4.39
N GLY A 90 -3.61 -14.06 -4.19
CA GLY A 90 -4.40 -13.66 -3.02
C GLY A 90 -5.89 -13.97 -3.12
N PRO A 91 -6.61 -14.13 -2.01
CA PRO A 91 -8.01 -14.54 -2.01
C PRO A 91 -8.98 -13.44 -2.45
N MET A 92 -8.75 -12.15 -2.13
CA MET A 92 -9.73 -11.08 -2.34
C MET A 92 -9.09 -9.73 -2.71
N PHE A 93 -9.60 -9.10 -3.78
CA PHE A 93 -9.22 -7.76 -4.23
C PHE A 93 -10.48 -6.99 -4.66
N ASP A 94 -10.60 -5.74 -4.27
CA ASP A 94 -11.66 -4.82 -4.70
C ASP A 94 -11.01 -3.60 -5.38
N VAL A 95 -11.46 -3.28 -6.60
CA VAL A 95 -11.07 -2.03 -7.25
C VAL A 95 -12.29 -1.32 -7.82
N THR A 96 -12.59 -0.14 -7.26
CA THR A 96 -13.78 0.64 -7.66
C THR A 96 -13.57 1.30 -9.03
N ASN A 97 -12.43 1.94 -9.27
CA ASN A 97 -12.12 2.60 -10.53
C ASN A 97 -10.70 2.27 -10.98
N GLY A 98 -10.57 1.71 -12.19
CA GLY A 98 -9.28 1.64 -12.83
C GLY A 98 -9.31 1.25 -14.29
N SER A 99 -8.14 1.34 -14.93
CA SER A 99 -8.03 1.18 -16.38
C SER A 99 -7.36 -0.12 -16.83
N MET A 100 -6.53 -0.75 -16.00
CA MET A 100 -5.86 -2.02 -16.30
C MET A 100 -5.72 -2.89 -15.05
N PHE A 101 -6.10 -4.16 -15.18
CA PHE A 101 -6.11 -5.15 -14.10
C PHE A 101 -5.57 -6.50 -14.58
N ASP A 102 -4.67 -7.10 -13.82
CA ASP A 102 -4.23 -8.48 -14.00
C ASP A 102 -4.22 -9.22 -12.64
N VAL A 103 -4.89 -10.37 -12.58
CA VAL A 103 -4.96 -11.23 -11.39
C VAL A 103 -4.73 -12.68 -11.81
N THR A 104 -3.60 -13.26 -11.40
CA THR A 104 -3.22 -14.62 -11.79
C THR A 104 -3.87 -15.70 -10.90
N ASN A 105 -3.80 -15.56 -9.58
CA ASN A 105 -4.36 -16.52 -8.62
C ASN A 105 -5.17 -15.80 -7.52
N GLY A 106 -6.36 -15.34 -7.86
CA GLY A 106 -7.24 -14.70 -6.91
C GLY A 106 -8.62 -14.36 -7.42
N SER A 107 -9.43 -13.77 -6.54
CA SER A 107 -10.77 -13.31 -6.88
C SER A 107 -10.80 -11.79 -6.90
N MET A 108 -11.09 -11.21 -8.06
CA MET A 108 -11.34 -9.78 -8.21
C MET A 108 -12.85 -9.52 -8.06
N LEU A 109 -13.19 -8.63 -7.15
CA LEU A 109 -14.49 -7.98 -7.03
C LEU A 109 -14.37 -6.60 -7.71
N MET A 110 -15.37 -6.25 -8.49
CA MET A 110 -15.47 -4.96 -9.21
C MET A 110 -16.90 -4.45 -9.09
#